data_AF-T1KWV2-F1
#
_entry.id   AF-T1KWV2-F1
#
_cell.length_a   1.000
_cell.length_b   1.000
_cell.length_c   1.000
_cell.angle_alpha   90.00
_cell.angle_beta   90.00
_cell.angle_gamma   90.00
#
_symmetry.space_group_name_H-M   'P 1'
#
loop_
_entity.id
_entity.type
_entity.pdbx_description
1 polymer ?
#
loop_
_entity_poly.entity_id
_entity_poly.type
_entity_poly.pdbx_seq_one_letter_code
_entity_poly.pdbx_strand_id
1 'polypeptide(L)'
;MFKMSSEGLQTNDNGDSTLSSPSDSPTVSCVSSSSSTVTTTTTTTTSTTTATATATQNDANLCQLQQLCLHEDKRKYEFWQTQPVPKLDEEVTSSEPIEADKSNDQIKKEPYRLLDGFKWDTLDIENDDQLKELYTLLNENYVEDDDNMFRFDYSPQFLKWALKPPHWVQNWHCGVRVVKNNKLVGFISAIPATIHLYENAIKMVEINFLCVHKKLRSKRMAPVLIREITRRVNLHGIFQAIYTAGVVLPKPVGSCRYWHRSLNPKKLIEVKFSHLTRNMTMARTIKLYKLPADPKLPGLRKLQKKDIPKVKKILNDYLRQFALAPQFSIEECTHWFMPRDEVVDSYVVEKDNQIVGFTSFYTLPSTVMHHPTYKSIKAAYSFYNVPSPDVDLRDLMQDALIIAKNADHDVFNALDLMENQKFLENLKFGKGDGSLQYYLYNWKCPSITPEKIGLVLQ
;
A
#
# COMPACT_ATOMS: atom_id res chain seq x y z
N MET A 1 -2.37 -3.16 -4.46
CA MET A 1 -2.98 -2.23 -3.49
C MET A 1 -3.22 -3.04 -2.24
N PHE A 2 -2.36 -2.90 -1.22
CA PHE A 2 -2.60 -3.53 0.07
C PHE A 2 -3.21 -2.45 0.95
N LYS A 3 -4.54 -2.47 1.10
CA LYS A 3 -5.27 -1.54 1.94
C LYS A 3 -6.02 -2.38 2.94
N MET A 4 -5.82 -2.18 4.24
CA MET A 4 -6.82 -2.66 5.20
C MET A 4 -8.21 -2.13 4.83
N SER A 5 -9.24 -2.97 4.95
CA SER A 5 -10.63 -2.57 4.74
C SER A 5 -10.97 -1.40 5.69
N SER A 6 -11.21 -0.22 5.11
CA SER A 6 -11.45 1.04 5.82
C SER A 6 -12.70 0.99 6.70
N GLU A 7 -13.71 0.26 6.25
CA GLU A 7 -15.06 0.26 6.82
C GLU A 7 -15.19 -0.49 8.18
N GLY A 8 -14.09 -1.03 8.71
CA GLY A 8 -14.01 -1.59 10.07
C GLY A 8 -13.16 -0.80 11.06
N LEU A 9 -12.27 0.07 10.56
CA LEU A 9 -11.28 0.82 11.34
C LEU A 9 -11.81 2.18 11.85
N GLN A 10 -12.92 2.66 11.28
CA GLN A 10 -13.47 4.01 11.46
C GLN A 10 -14.78 4.07 12.26
N THR A 11 -15.01 3.18 13.23
CA THR A 11 -16.30 3.15 13.95
C THR A 11 -16.51 4.41 14.82
N ASN A 12 -17.50 5.24 14.48
CA ASN A 12 -18.14 6.20 15.37
C ASN A 12 -19.61 5.86 15.56
N ASP A 13 -20.05 5.90 16.82
CA ASP A 13 -21.43 5.90 17.29
C ASP A 13 -22.10 7.24 16.95
N ASN A 14 -23.33 7.15 16.42
CA ASN A 14 -24.47 8.00 16.75
C ASN A 14 -25.71 7.34 16.15
N GLY A 15 -26.18 6.29 16.82
CA GLY A 15 -27.56 5.87 16.69
C GLY A 15 -28.41 6.80 17.53
N ASP A 16 -29.03 7.80 16.91
CA ASP A 16 -30.30 8.30 17.41
C ASP A 16 -31.26 8.56 16.24
N SER A 17 -32.44 7.99 16.39
CA SER A 17 -33.50 7.94 15.40
C SER A 17 -34.45 9.10 15.64
N THR A 18 -34.51 10.08 14.74
CA THR A 18 -35.71 10.92 14.59
C THR A 18 -35.91 11.35 13.13
N LEU A 19 -37.14 11.15 12.66
CA LEU A 19 -37.67 11.61 11.39
C LEU A 19 -37.75 13.14 11.36
N SER A 20 -37.33 13.77 10.26
CA SER A 20 -38.03 14.93 9.68
C SER A 20 -37.53 15.26 8.26
N SER A 21 -38.49 15.47 7.37
CA SER A 21 -38.44 15.80 5.93
C SER A 21 -37.94 17.24 5.62
N PRO A 22 -37.69 17.60 4.34
CA PRO A 22 -36.74 18.63 3.94
C PRO A 22 -37.37 20.01 3.72
N SER A 23 -36.59 21.08 3.94
CA SER A 23 -36.88 22.41 3.40
C SER A 23 -35.62 23.27 3.27
N ASP A 24 -35.45 23.79 2.05
CA ASP A 24 -34.94 25.10 1.67
C ASP A 24 -33.47 25.52 1.95
N SER A 25 -32.75 25.62 0.84
CA SER A 25 -31.60 26.48 0.60
C SER A 25 -31.88 27.96 0.90
N PRO A 26 -30.83 28.75 1.18
CA PRO A 26 -30.57 29.86 0.27
C PRO A 26 -29.09 30.06 -0.10
N THR A 27 -28.95 30.40 -1.38
CA THR A 27 -27.85 31.11 -2.05
C THR A 27 -27.27 32.30 -1.27
N VAL A 28 -25.95 32.43 -1.25
CA VAL A 28 -25.25 33.72 -1.13
C VAL A 28 -24.10 33.79 -2.13
N SER A 29 -24.22 34.77 -3.02
CA SER A 29 -23.24 35.28 -3.99
C SER A 29 -22.42 36.43 -3.38
N CYS A 30 -21.13 36.55 -3.72
CA CYS A 30 -20.34 37.80 -3.73
C CYS A 30 -19.07 37.51 -4.57
N VAL A 31 -18.99 37.92 -5.84
CA VAL A 31 -18.55 39.23 -6.38
C VAL A 31 -17.08 39.58 -6.06
N SER A 32 -16.35 39.71 -7.15
CA SER A 32 -14.96 40.14 -7.38
C SER A 32 -14.65 41.57 -6.97
N SER A 33 -13.40 41.84 -6.58
CA SER A 33 -12.74 43.12 -6.84
C SER A 33 -11.22 42.95 -6.97
N SER A 34 -10.65 43.83 -7.79
CA SER A 34 -9.37 43.74 -8.47
C SER A 34 -8.34 44.74 -7.95
N SER A 35 -7.06 44.41 -8.20
CA SER A 35 -5.91 45.27 -8.54
C SER A 35 -5.39 46.33 -7.56
N SER A 36 -4.08 46.28 -7.29
CA SER A 36 -3.17 47.41 -7.54
C SER A 36 -1.70 46.98 -7.56
N THR A 37 -0.95 47.69 -8.41
CA THR A 37 0.44 47.49 -8.85
C THR A 37 1.35 48.47 -8.10
N VAL A 38 2.55 48.07 -7.64
CA VAL A 38 3.69 49.00 -7.47
C VAL A 38 5.05 48.34 -7.81
N THR A 39 5.78 49.14 -8.58
CA THR A 39 7.11 49.18 -9.17
C THR A 39 8.34 48.62 -8.43
N THR A 40 9.28 48.18 -9.28
CA THR A 40 10.68 47.72 -9.19
C THR A 40 11.66 48.59 -8.39
N THR A 41 12.59 47.94 -7.67
CA THR A 41 13.97 48.43 -7.48
C THR A 41 14.95 47.26 -7.49
N THR A 42 16.00 47.39 -8.30
CA THR A 42 17.07 46.43 -8.57
C THR A 42 18.11 46.45 -7.45
N THR A 43 18.58 45.28 -6.98
CA THR A 43 19.94 45.15 -6.42
C THR A 43 20.47 43.74 -6.62
N THR A 44 21.65 43.67 -7.22
CA THR A 44 22.42 42.49 -7.59
C THR A 44 23.06 41.86 -6.37
N THR A 45 22.89 40.56 -6.12
CA THR A 45 23.91 39.74 -5.45
C THR A 45 23.75 38.25 -5.78
N THR A 46 24.91 37.62 -5.92
CA THR A 46 25.22 36.32 -6.51
C THR A 46 24.93 35.12 -5.59
N SER A 47 24.62 33.99 -6.23
CA SER A 47 24.93 32.60 -5.85
C SER A 47 24.46 32.06 -4.48
N THR A 48 23.32 31.33 -4.49
CA THR A 48 23.12 30.06 -3.75
C THR A 48 21.75 29.47 -4.12
N THR A 49 21.71 28.50 -5.03
CA THR A 49 20.44 27.92 -5.52
C THR A 49 20.54 26.41 -5.65
N THR A 50 20.67 25.72 -4.51
CA THR A 50 20.46 24.26 -4.47
C THR A 50 19.94 23.73 -3.13
N ALA A 51 19.84 24.56 -2.07
CA ALA A 51 19.40 24.11 -0.73
C ALA A 51 17.93 24.46 -0.40
N THR A 52 17.28 25.33 -1.17
CA THR A 52 15.94 25.87 -0.87
C THR A 52 14.78 25.08 -1.48
N ALA A 53 15.04 24.22 -2.47
CA ALA A 53 14.01 23.41 -3.14
C ALA A 53 13.58 22.17 -2.32
N THR A 54 14.50 21.60 -1.53
CA THR A 54 14.23 20.46 -0.63
C THR A 54 13.51 20.88 0.65
N ALA A 55 13.81 22.08 1.18
CA ALA A 55 13.13 22.62 2.37
C ALA A 55 11.65 22.97 2.08
N THR A 56 11.37 23.56 0.92
CA THR A 56 10.00 23.94 0.52
C THR A 56 9.09 22.75 0.20
N GLN A 57 9.64 21.63 -0.29
CA GLN A 57 8.88 20.38 -0.45
C GLN A 57 8.60 19.67 0.89
N ASN A 58 9.55 19.70 1.83
CA ASN A 58 9.32 19.17 3.18
C ASN A 58 8.18 19.92 3.89
N ASP A 59 8.17 21.26 3.83
CA ASP A 59 7.11 22.07 4.44
C ASP A 59 5.74 21.86 3.77
N ALA A 60 5.70 21.68 2.44
CA ALA A 60 4.46 21.40 1.71
C ALA A 60 3.87 20.01 2.05
N ASN A 61 4.71 18.99 2.21
CA ASN A 61 4.29 17.64 2.60
C ASN A 61 3.88 17.58 4.08
N LEU A 62 4.60 18.28 4.97
CA LEU A 62 4.18 18.45 6.37
C LEU A 62 2.84 19.16 6.43
N CYS A 63 2.66 20.24 5.66
CA CYS A 63 1.41 20.98 5.55
C CYS A 63 0.28 20.10 5.01
N GLN A 64 0.52 19.24 4.01
CA GLN A 64 -0.50 18.34 3.47
C GLN A 64 -0.91 17.24 4.47
N LEU A 65 0.05 16.64 5.20
CA LEU A 65 -0.24 15.69 6.27
C LEU A 65 -0.96 16.37 7.45
N GLN A 66 -0.52 17.57 7.85
CA GLN A 66 -1.19 18.38 8.87
C GLN A 66 -2.59 18.77 8.42
N GLN A 67 -2.81 19.16 7.16
CA GLN A 67 -4.10 19.58 6.64
C GLN A 67 -5.08 18.40 6.48
N LEU A 68 -4.59 17.20 6.14
CA LEU A 68 -5.37 15.95 6.18
C LEU A 68 -5.74 15.57 7.63
N CYS A 69 -4.84 15.74 8.59
CA CYS A 69 -5.12 15.50 10.01
C CYS A 69 -6.09 16.54 10.60
N LEU A 70 -5.93 17.83 10.24
CA LEU A 70 -6.78 18.95 10.70
C LEU A 70 -8.21 18.84 10.18
N HIS A 71 -8.42 18.33 8.96
CA HIS A 71 -9.77 18.08 8.44
C HIS A 71 -10.49 16.92 9.15
N GLU A 72 -9.75 15.98 9.75
CA GLU A 72 -10.28 14.81 10.46
C GLU A 72 -10.37 14.97 11.98
N ASP A 73 -9.90 16.09 12.54
CA ASP A 73 -9.87 16.42 13.98
C ASP A 73 -11.28 16.46 14.63
N LYS A 74 -12.34 16.33 13.83
CA LYS A 74 -13.73 16.16 14.30
C LYS A 74 -14.11 14.71 14.65
N ARG A 75 -13.24 13.71 14.43
CA ARG A 75 -13.54 12.28 14.70
C ARG A 75 -12.85 11.78 15.98
N LYS A 76 -13.63 11.25 16.93
CA LYS A 76 -13.10 10.59 18.14
C LYS A 76 -12.64 9.17 17.82
N TYR A 77 -11.33 8.92 17.83
CA TYR A 77 -10.76 7.59 17.59
C TYR A 77 -10.69 6.74 18.88
N GLU A 78 -11.83 6.32 19.44
CA GLU A 78 -11.92 5.65 20.76
C GLU A 78 -10.99 4.44 20.90
N PHE A 79 -10.92 3.58 19.87
CA PHE A 79 -10.04 2.41 19.89
C PHE A 79 -8.57 2.81 19.86
N TRP A 80 -8.17 3.63 18.88
CA TRP A 80 -6.77 3.98 18.64
C TRP A 80 -6.16 4.82 19.75
N GLN A 81 -6.97 5.61 20.47
CA GLN A 81 -6.52 6.35 21.66
C GLN A 81 -6.03 5.43 22.80
N THR A 82 -6.41 4.15 22.79
CA THR A 82 -5.96 3.15 23.78
C THR A 82 -4.78 2.30 23.31
N GLN A 83 -4.34 2.49 22.07
CA GLN A 83 -3.27 1.69 21.47
C GLN A 83 -1.92 2.42 21.59
N PRO A 84 -0.79 1.70 21.58
CA PRO A 84 0.54 2.31 21.60
C PRO A 84 0.89 2.86 20.21
N VAL A 85 0.23 3.95 19.83
CA VAL A 85 0.46 4.71 18.61
C VAL A 85 0.54 6.21 18.96
N PRO A 86 1.33 7.02 18.22
CA PRO A 86 1.40 8.45 18.49
C PRO A 86 0.03 9.11 18.31
N LYS A 87 -0.27 10.11 19.15
CA LYS A 87 -1.49 10.90 18.97
C LYS A 87 -1.34 11.86 17.78
N LEU A 88 -2.47 12.36 17.24
CA LEU A 88 -2.46 13.26 16.08
C LEU A 88 -1.64 14.54 16.35
N ASP A 89 -1.83 15.12 17.54
CA ASP A 89 -1.23 16.34 18.05
C ASP A 89 0.20 16.16 18.60
N GLU A 90 0.69 14.93 18.71
CA GLU A 90 2.01 14.63 19.26
C GLU A 90 3.12 14.95 18.24
N GLU A 91 4.05 15.84 18.61
CA GLU A 91 5.30 16.03 17.88
C GLU A 91 6.32 14.97 18.29
N VAL A 92 6.67 14.10 17.33
CA VAL A 92 7.61 13.02 17.55
C VAL A 92 8.96 13.38 16.95
N THR A 93 9.98 13.54 17.81
CA THR A 93 11.35 13.88 17.41
C THR A 93 12.33 12.71 17.55
N SER A 94 11.99 11.69 18.35
CA SER A 94 12.79 10.48 18.57
C SER A 94 12.22 9.27 17.83
N SER A 95 13.08 8.30 17.51
CA SER A 95 12.68 7.00 16.95
C SER A 95 12.91 5.88 17.96
N GLU A 96 11.85 5.46 18.66
CA GLU A 96 11.93 4.49 19.76
C GLU A 96 10.58 3.76 20.00
N PRO A 97 10.57 2.64 20.75
CA PRO A 97 9.33 1.99 21.19
C PRO A 97 8.47 2.91 22.07
N ILE A 98 7.14 2.76 21.99
CA ILE A 98 6.20 3.53 22.82
C ILE A 98 6.00 2.84 24.18
N GLU A 99 5.76 1.53 24.16
CA GLU A 99 5.72 0.67 25.33
C GLU A 99 6.95 -0.25 25.33
N ALA A 100 7.48 -0.50 26.54
CA ALA A 100 8.54 -1.48 26.74
C ALA A 100 8.03 -2.90 26.45
N ASP A 101 8.95 -3.75 25.99
CA ASP A 101 8.67 -5.16 25.72
C ASP A 101 8.19 -5.87 27.00
N LYS A 102 7.08 -6.60 26.87
CA LYS A 102 6.46 -7.31 27.98
C LYS A 102 7.04 -8.70 28.10
N SER A 103 7.26 -9.19 29.31
CA SER A 103 7.65 -10.57 29.49
C SER A 103 6.50 -11.50 29.09
N ASN A 104 6.83 -12.74 28.73
CA ASN A 104 5.82 -13.72 28.31
C ASN A 104 4.74 -13.94 29.38
N ASP A 105 5.06 -13.79 30.66
CA ASP A 105 4.14 -13.96 31.79
C ASP A 105 3.14 -12.81 31.93
N GLN A 106 3.49 -11.62 31.43
CA GLN A 106 2.61 -10.45 31.41
C GLN A 106 1.61 -10.48 30.24
N ILE A 107 1.79 -11.41 29.30
CA ILE A 107 0.95 -11.55 28.11
C ILE A 107 -0.16 -12.56 28.38
N LYS A 108 -1.40 -12.17 28.09
CA LYS A 108 -2.56 -13.04 28.23
C LYS A 108 -2.39 -14.31 27.37
N LYS A 109 -2.39 -15.48 28.02
CA LYS A 109 -2.24 -16.79 27.35
C LYS A 109 -3.49 -17.22 26.61
N GLU A 110 -4.67 -16.90 27.15
CA GLU A 110 -5.94 -17.23 26.50
C GLU A 110 -6.38 -16.18 25.47
N PRO A 111 -7.11 -16.59 24.41
CA PRO A 111 -7.68 -15.67 23.43
C PRO A 111 -8.57 -14.59 24.05
N TYR A 112 -8.73 -13.47 23.36
CA TYR A 112 -9.76 -12.49 23.72
C TYR A 112 -11.17 -13.07 23.58
N ARG A 113 -12.10 -12.63 24.44
CA ARG A 113 -13.49 -13.08 24.36
C ARG A 113 -14.15 -12.50 23.11
N LEU A 114 -14.83 -13.36 22.35
CA LEU A 114 -15.73 -12.96 21.28
C LEU A 114 -17.16 -12.89 21.82
N LEU A 115 -18.04 -12.21 21.08
CA LEU A 115 -19.48 -12.24 21.35
C LEU A 115 -20.03 -13.64 21.15
N ASP A 116 -21.09 -13.97 21.88
CA ASP A 116 -21.77 -15.26 21.76
C ASP A 116 -22.20 -15.52 20.31
N GLY A 117 -21.95 -16.74 19.85
CA GLY A 117 -22.20 -17.15 18.46
C GLY A 117 -21.01 -16.96 17.50
N PHE A 118 -19.89 -16.42 17.98
CA PHE A 118 -18.62 -16.40 17.23
C PHE A 118 -17.54 -17.24 17.92
N LYS A 119 -16.62 -17.79 17.12
CA LYS A 119 -15.44 -18.51 17.60
C LYS A 119 -14.20 -18.08 16.82
N TRP A 120 -13.06 -18.13 17.49
CA TRP A 120 -11.77 -17.97 16.82
C TRP A 120 -11.48 -19.16 15.93
N ASP A 121 -10.77 -18.88 14.85
CA ASP A 121 -10.18 -19.87 13.98
C ASP A 121 -8.74 -19.47 13.66
N THR A 122 -7.92 -20.46 13.35
CA THR A 122 -6.55 -20.25 12.85
C THR A 122 -6.50 -20.93 11.51
N LEU A 123 -6.51 -20.13 10.44
CA LEU A 123 -6.66 -20.66 9.10
C LEU A 123 -5.41 -21.43 8.70
N ASP A 124 -5.63 -22.61 8.14
CA ASP A 124 -4.61 -23.37 7.42
C ASP A 124 -4.76 -23.09 5.92
N ILE A 125 -3.91 -22.20 5.40
CA ILE A 125 -3.90 -21.85 3.98
C ILE A 125 -3.21 -22.90 3.09
N GLU A 126 -2.68 -23.98 3.66
CA GLU A 126 -2.32 -25.17 2.89
C GLU A 126 -3.54 -26.02 2.54
N ASN A 127 -4.59 -25.94 3.36
CA ASN A 127 -5.88 -26.54 3.07
C ASN A 127 -6.63 -25.72 2.01
N ASP A 128 -6.85 -26.33 0.85
CA ASP A 128 -7.46 -25.64 -0.30
C ASP A 128 -8.91 -25.19 -0.04
N ASP A 129 -9.67 -25.87 0.83
CA ASP A 129 -11.03 -25.45 1.20
C ASP A 129 -11.00 -24.19 2.06
N GLN A 130 -10.12 -24.14 3.07
CA GLN A 130 -9.97 -22.95 3.92
C GLN A 130 -9.40 -21.76 3.15
N LEU A 131 -8.48 -22.00 2.21
CA LEU A 131 -7.98 -20.96 1.32
C LEU A 131 -9.09 -20.42 0.41
N LYS A 132 -9.96 -21.30 -0.11
CA LYS A 132 -11.11 -20.90 -0.92
C LYS A 132 -12.11 -20.08 -0.09
N GLU A 133 -12.32 -20.41 1.17
CA GLU A 133 -13.13 -19.60 2.08
C GLU A 133 -12.52 -18.20 2.30
N LEU A 134 -11.20 -18.11 2.53
CA LEU A 134 -10.49 -16.85 2.67
C LEU A 134 -10.59 -16.01 1.38
N TYR A 135 -10.32 -16.62 0.23
CA TYR A 135 -10.49 -16.02 -1.08
C TYR A 135 -11.90 -15.42 -1.24
N THR A 136 -12.92 -16.21 -0.91
CA THR A 136 -14.33 -15.78 -1.00
C THR A 136 -14.62 -14.61 -0.07
N LEU A 137 -14.14 -14.66 1.18
CA LEU A 137 -14.29 -13.56 2.13
C LEU A 137 -13.69 -12.26 1.57
N LEU A 138 -12.45 -12.32 1.08
CA LEU A 138 -11.74 -11.14 0.58
C LEU A 138 -12.38 -10.57 -0.69
N ASN A 139 -12.67 -11.42 -1.67
CA ASN A 139 -13.29 -11.01 -2.93
C ASN A 139 -14.67 -10.36 -2.72
N GLU A 140 -15.44 -10.82 -1.74
CA GLU A 140 -16.77 -10.28 -1.47
C GLU A 140 -16.78 -9.08 -0.49
N ASN A 141 -15.76 -8.91 0.36
CA ASN A 141 -15.84 -8.00 1.53
C ASN A 141 -14.61 -7.13 1.81
N TYR A 142 -13.51 -7.21 1.04
CA TYR A 142 -12.27 -6.53 1.42
C TYR A 142 -12.25 -5.03 1.07
N VAL A 143 -11.85 -4.70 -0.17
CA VAL A 143 -11.68 -3.32 -0.64
C VAL A 143 -12.40 -3.18 -1.97
N GLU A 144 -13.31 -2.23 -2.00
CA GLU A 144 -14.01 -1.76 -3.20
C GLU A 144 -13.50 -0.35 -3.50
N ASP A 145 -13.54 0.05 -4.76
CA ASP A 145 -13.47 1.45 -5.12
C ASP A 145 -14.72 2.20 -4.63
N ASP A 146 -14.61 3.51 -4.47
CA ASP A 146 -15.70 4.35 -3.91
C ASP A 146 -17.00 4.25 -4.75
N ASP A 147 -16.89 3.89 -6.03
CA ASP A 147 -17.99 3.70 -6.96
C ASP A 147 -18.49 2.23 -7.08
N ASN A 148 -17.90 1.29 -6.34
CA ASN A 148 -18.20 -0.16 -6.39
C ASN A 148 -18.08 -0.79 -7.80
N MET A 149 -17.27 -0.24 -8.70
CA MET A 149 -17.06 -0.78 -10.05
C MET A 149 -16.00 -1.88 -10.08
N PHE A 150 -15.04 -1.87 -9.14
CA PHE A 150 -13.89 -2.77 -9.11
C PHE A 150 -13.65 -3.38 -7.72
N ARG A 151 -13.36 -4.69 -7.72
CA ARG A 151 -12.94 -5.42 -6.51
C ARG A 151 -11.63 -6.13 -6.72
N PHE A 152 -10.74 -6.12 -5.74
CA PHE A 152 -9.52 -6.92 -5.83
C PHE A 152 -9.81 -8.41 -5.84
N ASP A 153 -9.23 -9.08 -6.82
CA ASP A 153 -9.31 -10.52 -7.00
C ASP A 153 -7.95 -11.13 -6.65
N TYR A 154 -7.67 -11.25 -5.35
CA TYR A 154 -6.44 -11.89 -4.87
C TYR A 154 -6.51 -13.38 -5.17
N SER A 155 -5.82 -13.86 -6.21
CA SER A 155 -5.84 -15.28 -6.55
C SER A 155 -5.37 -16.14 -5.36
N PRO A 156 -5.83 -17.40 -5.25
CA PRO A 156 -5.34 -18.33 -4.22
C PRO A 156 -3.81 -18.47 -4.23
N GLN A 157 -3.18 -18.40 -5.40
CA GLN A 157 -1.72 -18.44 -5.54
C GLN A 157 -1.05 -17.17 -4.98
N PHE A 158 -1.65 -16.01 -5.23
CA PHE A 158 -1.20 -14.74 -4.64
C PHE A 158 -1.32 -14.77 -3.12
N LEU A 159 -2.44 -15.27 -2.58
CA LEU A 159 -2.62 -15.40 -1.14
C LEU A 159 -1.59 -16.35 -0.52
N LYS A 160 -1.32 -17.51 -1.13
CA LYS A 160 -0.23 -18.40 -0.68
C LYS A 160 1.14 -17.72 -0.74
N TRP A 161 1.39 -16.88 -1.75
CA TRP A 161 2.63 -16.12 -1.87
C TRP A 161 2.75 -15.05 -0.78
N ALA A 162 1.75 -14.20 -0.59
CA ALA A 162 1.78 -13.12 0.38
C ALA A 162 1.75 -13.61 1.84
N LEU A 163 1.02 -14.68 2.15
CA LEU A 163 0.80 -15.15 3.52
C LEU A 163 1.82 -16.18 4.02
N LYS A 164 2.69 -16.70 3.13
CA LYS A 164 3.70 -17.72 3.48
C LYS A 164 5.15 -17.33 3.14
N PRO A 165 5.63 -16.14 3.53
CA PRO A 165 7.06 -15.87 3.45
C PRO A 165 7.86 -16.81 4.36
N PRO A 166 9.19 -16.89 4.20
CA PRO A 166 10.04 -17.64 5.11
C PRO A 166 9.77 -17.26 6.57
N HIS A 167 9.73 -18.28 7.44
CA HIS A 167 9.43 -18.13 8.87
C HIS A 167 8.03 -17.61 9.20
N TRP A 168 7.08 -17.65 8.27
CA TRP A 168 5.66 -17.39 8.57
C TRP A 168 5.15 -18.29 9.69
N VAL A 169 4.19 -17.78 10.46
CA VAL A 169 3.58 -18.49 11.58
C VAL A 169 2.10 -18.63 11.32
N GLN A 170 1.60 -19.86 11.22
CA GLN A 170 0.18 -20.13 10.95
C GLN A 170 -0.74 -19.50 12.00
N ASN A 171 -0.29 -19.44 13.26
CA ASN A 171 -1.06 -18.81 14.33
C ASN A 171 -1.34 -17.31 14.06
N TRP A 172 -0.61 -16.66 13.16
CA TRP A 172 -0.85 -15.28 12.77
C TRP A 172 -1.89 -15.11 11.66
N HIS A 173 -2.48 -16.19 11.14
CA HIS A 173 -3.63 -16.18 10.24
C HIS A 173 -4.93 -16.28 11.06
N CYS A 174 -5.31 -15.16 11.65
CA CYS A 174 -6.40 -15.10 12.62
C CYS A 174 -7.76 -14.92 11.93
N GLY A 175 -8.64 -15.92 12.07
CA GLY A 175 -9.99 -15.92 11.53
C GLY A 175 -11.07 -15.85 12.61
N VAL A 176 -12.25 -15.36 12.23
CA VAL A 176 -13.47 -15.41 13.06
C VAL A 176 -14.55 -16.14 12.29
N ARG A 177 -15.14 -17.16 12.92
CA ARG A 177 -16.26 -17.93 12.37
C ARG A 177 -17.53 -17.76 13.18
N VAL A 178 -18.65 -17.88 12.50
CA VAL A 178 -19.97 -18.02 13.15
C VAL A 178 -20.14 -19.47 13.61
N VAL A 179 -20.48 -19.67 14.88
CA VAL A 179 -20.62 -21.01 15.49
C VAL A 179 -21.73 -21.83 14.81
N LYS A 180 -22.86 -21.21 14.48
CA LYS A 180 -24.05 -21.89 13.94
C LYS A 180 -23.82 -22.59 12.60
N ASN A 181 -23.03 -22.00 11.71
CA ASN A 181 -22.85 -22.47 10.34
C ASN A 181 -21.38 -22.59 9.90
N ASN A 182 -20.44 -22.38 10.83
CA ASN A 182 -19.00 -22.38 10.59
C ASN A 182 -18.51 -21.39 9.52
N LYS A 183 -19.33 -20.40 9.11
CA LYS A 183 -18.96 -19.45 8.07
C LYS A 183 -17.86 -18.50 8.55
N LEU A 184 -16.81 -18.32 7.74
CA LEU A 184 -15.76 -17.33 7.95
C LEU A 184 -16.32 -15.92 7.72
N VAL A 185 -16.14 -15.02 8.70
CA VAL A 185 -16.72 -13.67 8.69
C VAL A 185 -15.75 -12.56 9.06
N GLY A 186 -14.53 -12.90 9.49
CA GLY A 186 -13.46 -11.94 9.75
C GLY A 186 -12.11 -12.61 9.57
N PHE A 187 -11.12 -11.84 9.12
CA PHE A 187 -9.75 -12.30 8.94
C PHE A 187 -8.76 -11.15 9.15
N ILE A 188 -7.60 -11.46 9.70
CA ILE A 188 -6.42 -10.60 9.77
C ILE A 188 -5.18 -11.47 9.73
N SER A 189 -4.13 -11.02 9.02
CA SER A 189 -2.87 -11.75 8.93
C SER A 189 -1.69 -10.91 9.37
N ALA A 190 -0.67 -11.56 9.89
CA ALA A 190 0.66 -10.99 10.08
C ALA A 190 1.73 -11.88 9.46
N ILE A 191 2.79 -11.27 8.92
CA ILE A 191 3.98 -11.94 8.43
C ILE A 191 5.24 -11.35 9.07
N PRO A 192 6.31 -12.12 9.28
CA PRO A 192 7.54 -11.59 9.85
C PRO A 192 8.23 -10.66 8.84
N ALA A 193 8.81 -9.56 9.32
CA ALA A 193 9.63 -8.67 8.52
C ALA A 193 10.74 -8.04 9.36
N THR A 194 11.93 -7.88 8.77
CA THR A 194 12.98 -7.03 9.36
C THR A 194 12.93 -5.69 8.63
N ILE A 195 12.61 -4.62 9.36
CA ILE A 195 12.44 -3.28 8.80
C ILE A 195 13.56 -2.39 9.33
N HIS A 196 14.30 -1.78 8.41
CA HIS A 196 15.14 -0.63 8.69
C HIS A 196 14.28 0.62 8.85
N LEU A 197 14.37 1.21 10.03
CA LEU A 197 13.77 2.49 10.35
C LEU A 197 14.88 3.45 10.81
N TYR A 198 15.19 4.42 9.94
CA TYR A 198 16.37 5.26 10.03
C TYR A 198 17.63 4.40 10.21
N GLU A 199 18.28 4.46 11.36
CA GLU A 199 19.51 3.72 11.66
C GLU A 199 19.26 2.35 12.30
N ASN A 200 18.02 2.07 12.72
CA ASN A 200 17.67 0.88 13.49
C ASN A 200 17.11 -0.23 12.59
N ALA A 201 17.64 -1.45 12.73
CA ALA A 201 17.03 -2.65 12.16
C ALA A 201 16.12 -3.31 13.20
N ILE A 202 14.82 -3.29 12.96
CA ILE A 202 13.81 -3.74 13.92
C ILE A 202 13.13 -4.98 13.35
N LYS A 203 13.11 -6.06 14.14
CA LYS A 203 12.30 -7.24 13.84
C LYS A 203 10.87 -6.95 14.25
N MET A 204 9.96 -6.95 13.29
CA MET A 204 8.54 -6.67 13.51
C MET A 204 7.68 -7.59 12.67
N VAL A 205 6.37 -7.41 12.74
CA VAL A 205 5.45 -8.05 11.80
C VAL A 205 4.83 -7.03 10.85
N GLU A 206 4.57 -7.45 9.62
CA GLU A 206 3.77 -6.69 8.68
C GLU A 206 2.33 -7.20 8.75
N ILE A 207 1.37 -6.31 9.00
CA ILE A 207 -0.05 -6.66 9.09
C ILE A 207 -0.72 -6.37 7.75
N ASN A 208 -1.48 -7.35 7.28
CA ASN A 208 -2.21 -7.25 6.02
C ASN A 208 -3.56 -7.98 6.09
N PHE A 209 -4.38 -7.84 5.05
CA PHE A 209 -5.63 -8.59 4.85
C PHE A 209 -6.67 -8.49 5.98
N LEU A 210 -6.69 -7.39 6.76
CA LEU A 210 -7.79 -7.13 7.69
C LEU A 210 -9.11 -6.96 6.93
N CYS A 211 -9.99 -7.96 7.06
CA CYS A 211 -11.29 -8.01 6.42
C CYS A 211 -12.37 -8.38 7.43
N VAL A 212 -13.47 -7.65 7.42
CA VAL A 212 -14.69 -7.99 8.15
C VAL A 212 -15.84 -8.05 7.15
N HIS A 213 -16.63 -9.12 7.23
CA HIS A 213 -17.79 -9.31 6.38
C HIS A 213 -18.74 -8.10 6.46
N LYS A 214 -19.28 -7.63 5.32
CA LYS A 214 -20.03 -6.34 5.24
C LYS A 214 -21.10 -6.16 6.31
N LYS A 215 -21.91 -7.21 6.54
CA LYS A 215 -22.99 -7.27 7.55
C LYS A 215 -22.54 -7.11 9.02
N LEU A 216 -21.25 -7.26 9.30
CA LEU A 216 -20.67 -7.17 10.65
C LEU A 216 -19.78 -5.95 10.82
N ARG A 217 -19.68 -5.10 9.78
CA ARG A 217 -19.05 -3.78 9.92
C ARG A 217 -19.83 -2.92 10.91
N SER A 218 -19.13 -1.99 11.55
CA SER A 218 -19.65 -1.19 12.67
C SER A 218 -19.97 -1.95 13.97
N LYS A 219 -19.78 -3.27 14.04
CA LYS A 219 -19.96 -4.06 15.28
C LYS A 219 -18.69 -4.26 16.10
N ARG A 220 -17.72 -3.35 15.96
CA ARG A 220 -16.42 -3.37 16.68
C ARG A 220 -15.62 -4.68 16.55
N MET A 221 -15.84 -5.45 15.47
CA MET A 221 -15.13 -6.72 15.23
C MET A 221 -13.64 -6.49 14.89
N ALA A 222 -13.32 -5.45 14.12
CA ALA A 222 -11.94 -5.16 13.73
C ALA A 222 -11.03 -4.83 14.94
N PRO A 223 -11.43 -3.98 15.92
CA PRO A 223 -10.71 -3.82 17.17
C PRO A 223 -10.38 -5.14 17.90
N VAL A 224 -11.31 -6.09 17.91
CA VAL A 224 -11.12 -7.39 18.58
C VAL A 224 -10.15 -8.28 17.81
N LEU A 225 -10.22 -8.28 16.48
CA LEU A 225 -9.24 -8.93 15.60
C LEU A 225 -7.83 -8.36 15.81
N ILE A 226 -7.70 -7.03 15.86
CA ILE A 226 -6.42 -6.35 16.09
C ILE A 226 -5.83 -6.75 17.45
N ARG A 227 -6.63 -6.70 18.52
CA ARG A 227 -6.17 -7.13 19.87
C ARG A 227 -5.72 -8.58 19.90
N GLU A 228 -6.44 -9.47 19.22
CA GLU A 228 -6.07 -10.88 19.18
C GLU A 228 -4.79 -11.12 18.36
N ILE A 229 -4.62 -10.50 17.19
CA ILE A 229 -3.37 -10.66 16.43
C ILE A 229 -2.19 -10.08 17.20
N THR A 230 -2.34 -8.92 17.85
CA THR A 230 -1.30 -8.34 18.73
C THR A 230 -0.93 -9.31 19.84
N ARG A 231 -1.90 -9.97 20.50
CA ARG A 231 -1.62 -10.98 21.53
C ARG A 231 -0.83 -12.16 20.98
N ARG A 232 -1.24 -12.69 19.81
CA ARG A 232 -0.56 -13.83 19.17
C ARG A 232 0.86 -13.50 18.74
N VAL A 233 1.10 -12.27 18.28
CA VAL A 233 2.43 -11.77 17.90
C VAL A 233 3.30 -11.54 19.15
N ASN A 234 2.76 -10.88 20.18
CA ASN A 234 3.47 -10.65 21.45
C ASN A 234 3.91 -11.97 22.12
N LEU A 235 3.10 -13.03 22.05
CA LEU A 235 3.49 -14.36 22.57
C LEU A 235 4.74 -14.95 21.90
N HIS A 236 5.11 -14.46 20.71
CA HIS A 236 6.35 -14.82 20.01
C HIS A 236 7.49 -13.83 20.27
N GLY A 237 7.31 -12.89 21.20
CA GLY A 237 8.34 -11.92 21.60
C GLY A 237 8.55 -10.78 20.60
N ILE A 238 7.58 -10.53 19.70
CA ILE A 238 7.60 -9.38 18.79
C ILE A 238 6.54 -8.39 19.26
N PHE A 239 6.88 -7.11 19.36
CA PHE A 239 5.97 -6.09 19.93
C PHE A 239 5.67 -4.95 18.97
N GLN A 240 6.35 -4.88 17.82
CA GLN A 240 6.19 -3.86 16.81
C GLN A 240 5.49 -4.43 15.58
N ALA A 241 4.75 -3.58 14.88
CA ALA A 241 4.19 -3.93 13.59
C ALA A 241 4.19 -2.75 12.62
N ILE A 242 4.18 -3.05 11.33
CA ILE A 242 3.95 -2.08 10.26
C ILE A 242 2.69 -2.47 9.49
N TYR A 243 1.91 -1.47 9.10
CA TYR A 243 0.70 -1.66 8.32
C TYR A 243 0.40 -0.44 7.47
N THR A 244 -0.43 -0.64 6.45
CA THR A 244 -0.91 0.44 5.60
C THR A 244 -2.42 0.47 5.51
N ALA A 245 -2.97 1.68 5.33
CA ALA A 245 -4.39 1.86 5.09
C ALA A 245 -4.62 2.93 4.03
N GLY A 246 -5.72 2.79 3.28
CA GLY A 246 -6.18 3.83 2.36
C GLY A 246 -6.91 4.98 3.06
N VAL A 247 -7.27 4.78 4.33
CA VAL A 247 -7.88 5.78 5.19
C VAL A 247 -6.89 6.34 6.19
N VAL A 248 -7.14 7.57 6.62
CA VAL A 248 -6.33 8.22 7.64
C VAL A 248 -6.73 7.67 9.02
N LEU A 249 -5.72 7.20 9.75
CA LEU A 249 -5.76 6.81 11.16
C LEU A 249 -4.74 7.65 11.95
N PRO A 250 -4.92 7.88 13.25
CA PRO A 250 -3.89 8.48 14.11
C PRO A 250 -2.67 7.57 14.30
N LYS A 251 -1.41 8.00 14.12
CA LYS A 251 -0.88 9.07 13.26
C LYS A 251 -0.01 8.41 12.18
N PRO A 252 -0.17 8.74 10.88
CA PRO A 252 0.63 8.11 9.83
C PRO A 252 2.09 8.56 9.94
N VAL A 253 3.02 7.63 9.70
CA VAL A 253 4.45 7.95 9.61
C VAL A 253 4.80 8.52 8.25
N GLY A 254 4.00 8.24 7.22
CA GLY A 254 4.14 8.82 5.89
C GLY A 254 2.99 8.43 4.97
N SER A 255 2.89 9.11 3.83
CA SER A 255 1.82 8.92 2.85
C SER A 255 2.43 8.82 1.46
N CYS A 256 1.96 7.87 0.66
CA CYS A 256 2.32 7.80 -0.76
C CYS A 256 1.06 7.79 -1.62
N ARG A 257 1.09 8.44 -2.77
CA ARG A 257 -0.03 8.50 -3.71
C ARG A 257 0.10 7.42 -4.77
N TYR A 258 -1.03 6.84 -5.17
CA TYR A 258 -1.07 5.94 -6.32
C TYR A 258 -0.97 6.70 -7.65
N TRP A 259 -0.30 6.07 -8.60
CA TRP A 259 -0.15 6.50 -9.97
C TRP A 259 -0.46 5.36 -10.91
N HIS A 260 -1.07 5.68 -12.05
CA HIS A 260 -1.59 4.70 -12.99
C HIS A 260 -1.08 4.98 -14.40
N ARG A 261 -0.53 3.95 -15.05
CA ARG A 261 -0.09 3.99 -16.44
C ARG A 261 -0.92 3.05 -17.28
N SER A 262 -1.74 3.61 -18.17
CA SER A 262 -2.65 2.85 -19.03
C SER A 262 -1.91 2.03 -20.10
N LEU A 263 -1.91 0.71 -20.01
CA LEU A 263 -1.32 -0.18 -21.02
C LEU A 263 -2.33 -0.55 -22.12
N ASN A 264 -3.61 -0.65 -21.74
CA ASN A 264 -4.74 -0.91 -22.62
C ASN A 264 -5.82 0.18 -22.49
N PRO A 265 -5.61 1.39 -23.05
CA PRO A 265 -6.52 2.52 -22.85
C PRO A 265 -7.95 2.25 -23.31
N LYS A 266 -8.12 1.46 -24.38
CA LYS A 266 -9.43 1.12 -24.92
C LYS A 266 -10.27 0.40 -23.86
N LYS A 267 -9.74 -0.70 -23.32
CA LYS A 267 -10.43 -1.49 -22.29
C LYS A 267 -10.67 -0.66 -21.03
N LEU A 268 -9.64 0.07 -20.54
CA LEU A 268 -9.76 0.87 -19.32
C LEU A 268 -10.82 1.98 -19.42
N ILE A 269 -11.02 2.56 -20.61
CA ILE A 269 -12.07 3.57 -20.83
C ILE A 269 -13.45 2.92 -20.94
N GLU A 270 -13.56 1.77 -21.64
CA GLU A 270 -14.83 1.05 -21.80
C GLU A 270 -15.39 0.56 -20.46
N VAL A 271 -14.53 0.09 -19.55
CA VAL A 271 -14.91 -0.32 -18.19
C VAL A 271 -14.98 0.84 -17.19
N LYS A 272 -14.78 2.10 -17.63
CA LYS A 272 -14.79 3.31 -16.80
C LYS A 272 -13.70 3.38 -15.70
N PHE A 273 -12.64 2.59 -15.82
CA PHE A 273 -11.46 2.73 -14.95
C PHE A 273 -10.75 4.07 -15.20
N SER A 274 -10.82 4.57 -16.43
CA SER A 274 -10.29 5.89 -16.80
C SER A 274 -11.26 6.61 -17.73
N HIS A 275 -11.10 7.93 -17.83
CA HIS A 275 -11.94 8.77 -18.69
C HIS A 275 -11.12 9.45 -19.79
N LEU A 276 -11.77 9.71 -20.93
CA LEU A 276 -11.20 10.57 -21.95
C LEU A 276 -11.16 12.01 -21.42
N THR A 277 -9.98 12.61 -21.42
CA THR A 277 -9.82 14.02 -21.08
C THR A 277 -10.40 14.91 -22.19
N ARG A 278 -10.70 16.17 -21.85
CA ARG A 278 -11.25 17.14 -22.79
C ARG A 278 -10.36 17.24 -24.03
N ASN A 279 -10.96 17.19 -25.22
CA ASN A 279 -10.28 17.23 -26.53
C ASN A 279 -9.45 15.99 -26.92
N MET A 280 -9.51 14.90 -26.16
CA MET A 280 -8.91 13.62 -26.52
C MET A 280 -9.93 12.67 -27.17
N THR A 281 -9.49 11.99 -28.22
CA THR A 281 -10.25 10.89 -28.85
C THR A 281 -9.62 9.55 -28.46
N MET A 282 -10.39 8.46 -28.55
CA MET A 282 -9.88 7.11 -28.27
C MET A 282 -8.60 6.80 -29.06
N ALA A 283 -8.57 7.11 -30.36
CA ALA A 283 -7.40 6.90 -31.21
C ALA A 283 -6.17 7.72 -30.76
N ARG A 284 -6.37 8.98 -30.34
CA ARG A 284 -5.30 9.82 -29.79
C ARG A 284 -4.76 9.27 -28.48
N THR A 285 -5.64 8.79 -27.59
CA THR A 285 -5.26 8.20 -26.30
C THR A 285 -4.47 6.90 -26.49
N ILE A 286 -4.91 6.03 -27.41
CA ILE A 286 -4.17 4.81 -27.79
C ILE A 286 -2.79 5.18 -28.33
N LYS A 287 -2.69 6.18 -29.21
CA LYS A 287 -1.41 6.65 -29.76
C LYS A 287 -0.51 7.25 -28.67
N LEU A 288 -1.07 8.04 -27.75
CA LEU A 288 -0.34 8.66 -26.64
C LEU A 288 0.34 7.62 -25.75
N TYR A 289 -0.38 6.55 -25.43
CA TYR A 289 0.10 5.52 -24.52
C TYR A 289 0.80 4.34 -25.18
N LYS A 290 0.93 4.35 -26.51
CA LYS A 290 1.64 3.31 -27.27
C LYS A 290 3.06 3.11 -26.75
N LEU A 291 3.40 1.86 -26.49
CA LEU A 291 4.73 1.38 -26.11
C LEU A 291 5.37 0.63 -27.29
N PRO A 292 6.70 0.54 -27.35
CA PRO A 292 7.43 -0.37 -28.25
C PRO A 292 6.98 -1.83 -28.10
N ALA A 293 7.31 -2.66 -29.08
CA ALA A 293 7.02 -4.10 -29.04
C ALA A 293 8.02 -4.84 -28.13
N ASP A 294 9.31 -4.50 -28.25
CA ASP A 294 10.39 -5.19 -27.54
C ASP A 294 11.08 -4.27 -26.52
N PRO A 295 11.53 -4.82 -25.37
CA PRO A 295 12.40 -4.10 -24.43
C PRO A 295 13.70 -3.64 -25.09
N LYS A 296 14.28 -2.55 -24.59
CA LYS A 296 15.45 -1.90 -25.21
C LYS A 296 16.76 -2.14 -24.46
N LEU A 297 16.70 -2.45 -23.17
CA LEU A 297 17.89 -2.62 -22.35
C LEU A 297 18.65 -3.90 -22.73
N PRO A 298 19.93 -3.79 -23.14
CA PRO A 298 20.74 -4.95 -23.43
C PRO A 298 20.98 -5.76 -22.15
N GLY A 299 20.90 -7.09 -22.27
CA GLY A 299 21.11 -7.99 -21.13
C GLY A 299 19.90 -8.11 -20.18
N LEU A 300 18.77 -7.48 -20.49
CA LEU A 300 17.52 -7.69 -19.75
C LEU A 300 17.03 -9.13 -19.93
N ARG A 301 16.85 -9.84 -18.82
CA ARG A 301 16.31 -11.21 -18.81
C ARG A 301 15.55 -11.51 -17.53
N LYS A 302 14.73 -12.55 -17.54
CA LYS A 302 14.06 -13.05 -16.33
C LYS A 302 15.07 -13.42 -15.25
N LEU A 303 14.72 -13.15 -14.00
CA LEU A 303 15.50 -13.51 -12.82
C LEU A 303 15.65 -15.04 -12.72
N GLN A 304 16.85 -15.51 -12.38
CA GLN A 304 17.14 -16.92 -12.14
C GLN A 304 17.64 -17.13 -10.70
N LYS A 305 17.52 -18.37 -10.20
CA LYS A 305 17.97 -18.74 -8.84
C LYS A 305 19.44 -18.40 -8.55
N LYS A 306 20.31 -18.52 -9.56
CA LYS A 306 21.74 -18.17 -9.44
C LYS A 306 21.99 -16.67 -9.18
N ASP A 307 21.04 -15.80 -9.54
CA ASP A 307 21.18 -14.35 -9.43
C ASP A 307 20.79 -13.83 -8.05
N ILE A 308 20.02 -14.61 -7.27
CA ILE A 308 19.47 -14.20 -5.97
C ILE A 308 20.52 -13.59 -5.03
N PRO A 309 21.73 -14.18 -4.84
CA PRO A 309 22.73 -13.57 -3.97
C PRO A 309 23.16 -12.17 -4.44
N LYS A 310 23.28 -11.95 -5.76
CA LYS A 310 23.65 -10.65 -6.35
C LYS A 310 22.50 -9.66 -6.23
N VAL A 311 21.26 -10.08 -6.51
CA VAL A 311 20.06 -9.25 -6.39
C VAL A 311 19.83 -8.82 -4.94
N LYS A 312 19.93 -9.74 -3.98
CA LYS A 312 19.84 -9.42 -2.55
C LYS A 312 20.83 -8.34 -2.13
N LYS A 313 22.07 -8.41 -2.64
CA LYS A 313 23.11 -7.40 -2.36
C LYS A 313 22.69 -6.03 -2.89
N ILE A 314 22.44 -5.90 -4.20
CA ILE A 314 22.12 -4.60 -4.80
C ILE A 314 20.80 -4.03 -4.27
N LEU A 315 19.82 -4.89 -3.95
CA LEU A 315 18.54 -4.48 -3.40
C LEU A 315 18.70 -3.94 -1.98
N ASN A 316 19.36 -4.67 -1.08
CA ASN A 316 19.57 -4.18 0.28
C ASN A 316 20.47 -2.93 0.30
N ASP A 317 21.49 -2.86 -0.56
CA ASP A 317 22.35 -1.67 -0.67
C ASP A 317 21.56 -0.45 -1.15
N TYR A 318 20.66 -0.64 -2.13
CA TYR A 318 19.73 0.39 -2.58
C TYR A 318 18.74 0.81 -1.48
N LEU A 319 18.16 -0.16 -0.77
CA LEU A 319 17.12 0.11 0.23
C LEU A 319 17.63 0.83 1.47
N ARG A 320 18.90 0.67 1.83
CA ARG A 320 19.54 1.36 2.98
C ARG A 320 19.54 2.89 2.88
N GLN A 321 19.34 3.46 1.69
CA GLN A 321 19.31 4.91 1.53
C GLN A 321 17.97 5.54 1.96
N PHE A 322 16.94 4.71 2.17
CA PHE A 322 15.61 5.11 2.58
C PHE A 322 15.45 4.97 4.10
N ALA A 323 14.61 5.83 4.69
CA ALA A 323 14.39 5.86 6.13
C ALA A 323 13.45 4.74 6.60
N LEU A 324 12.58 4.21 5.73
CA LEU A 324 11.68 3.10 6.06
C LEU A 324 11.77 2.05 4.95
N ALA A 325 12.48 0.95 5.17
CA ALA A 325 12.65 -0.08 4.14
C ALA A 325 12.85 -1.47 4.74
N PRO A 326 12.46 -2.55 4.06
CA PRO A 326 12.75 -3.91 4.52
C PRO A 326 14.21 -4.28 4.28
N GLN A 327 14.70 -5.19 5.11
CA GLN A 327 15.97 -5.87 4.92
C GLN A 327 15.70 -7.33 4.55
N PHE A 328 16.09 -7.73 3.33
CA PHE A 328 15.82 -9.09 2.86
C PHE A 328 16.99 -10.06 3.13
N SER A 329 16.65 -11.23 3.63
CA SER A 329 17.49 -12.44 3.61
C SER A 329 17.49 -13.09 2.23
N ILE A 330 18.34 -14.12 2.04
CA ILE A 330 18.38 -14.88 0.78
C ILE A 330 17.06 -15.65 0.57
N GLU A 331 16.51 -16.21 1.64
CA GLU A 331 15.26 -16.96 1.61
C GLU A 331 14.09 -16.03 1.24
N GLU A 332 14.01 -14.86 1.87
CA GLU A 332 12.96 -13.87 1.57
C GLU A 332 13.12 -13.33 0.15
N CYS A 333 14.33 -12.98 -0.29
CA CYS A 333 14.56 -12.58 -1.68
C CYS A 333 14.14 -13.68 -2.67
N THR A 334 14.42 -14.95 -2.36
CA THR A 334 13.98 -16.06 -3.21
C THR A 334 12.46 -16.15 -3.25
N HIS A 335 11.80 -16.04 -2.10
CA HIS A 335 10.34 -16.16 -2.01
C HIS A 335 9.62 -15.02 -2.75
N TRP A 336 10.05 -13.77 -2.50
CA TRP A 336 9.39 -12.57 -3.00
C TRP A 336 9.67 -12.27 -4.47
N PHE A 337 10.88 -12.57 -4.97
CA PHE A 337 11.30 -12.13 -6.30
C PHE A 337 11.45 -13.24 -7.33
N MET A 338 11.48 -14.53 -6.94
CA MET A 338 11.51 -15.59 -7.94
C MET A 338 10.24 -15.52 -8.80
N PRO A 339 10.34 -15.42 -10.15
CA PRO A 339 9.16 -15.28 -10.99
C PRO A 339 8.17 -16.43 -10.78
N ARG A 340 6.90 -16.07 -10.57
CA ARG A 340 5.77 -16.99 -10.43
C ARG A 340 4.67 -16.50 -11.37
N ASP A 341 4.23 -17.39 -12.25
CA ASP A 341 3.23 -17.09 -13.26
C ASP A 341 1.97 -16.48 -12.62
N GLU A 342 1.44 -15.41 -13.22
CA GLU A 342 0.27 -14.65 -12.74
C GLU A 342 0.37 -14.09 -11.29
N VAL A 343 1.55 -14.10 -10.66
CA VAL A 343 1.76 -13.58 -9.29
C VAL A 343 2.83 -12.51 -9.27
N VAL A 344 4.07 -12.85 -9.62
CA VAL A 344 5.20 -11.90 -9.57
C VAL A 344 6.14 -12.14 -10.74
N ASP A 345 6.51 -11.04 -11.38
CA ASP A 345 7.44 -10.97 -12.49
C ASP A 345 8.68 -10.21 -12.04
N SER A 346 9.86 -10.75 -12.32
CA SER A 346 11.13 -10.17 -11.91
C SER A 346 12.21 -10.38 -12.95
N TYR A 347 12.95 -9.32 -13.22
CA TYR A 347 13.92 -9.22 -14.29
C TYR A 347 15.21 -8.58 -13.79
N VAL A 348 16.31 -8.98 -14.40
CA VAL A 348 17.65 -8.43 -14.15
C VAL A 348 18.25 -7.94 -15.45
N VAL A 349 19.10 -6.92 -15.35
CA VAL A 349 19.97 -6.47 -16.44
C VAL A 349 21.37 -6.99 -16.15
N GLU A 350 21.88 -7.85 -17.04
CA GLU A 350 23.22 -8.44 -16.91
C GLU A 350 24.21 -7.81 -17.90
N LYS A 351 25.36 -7.38 -17.38
CA LYS A 351 26.50 -6.85 -18.14
C LYS A 351 27.78 -7.40 -17.54
N ASP A 352 28.66 -7.97 -18.37
CA ASP A 352 29.94 -8.56 -17.93
C ASP A 352 29.81 -9.56 -16.77
N ASN A 353 28.78 -10.42 -16.83
CA ASN A 353 28.41 -11.39 -15.77
C ASN A 353 28.08 -10.74 -14.40
N GLN A 354 27.80 -9.44 -14.36
CA GLN A 354 27.32 -8.72 -13.18
C GLN A 354 25.89 -8.25 -13.38
N ILE A 355 25.13 -8.22 -12.29
CA ILE A 355 23.77 -7.69 -12.29
C ILE A 355 23.86 -6.18 -12.07
N VAL A 356 23.52 -5.41 -13.11
CA VAL A 356 23.59 -3.93 -13.15
C VAL A 356 22.20 -3.30 -13.13
N GLY A 357 21.16 -4.07 -12.88
CA GLY A 357 19.80 -3.54 -12.72
C GLY A 357 18.84 -4.65 -12.33
N PHE A 358 17.80 -4.30 -11.60
CA PHE A 358 16.76 -5.24 -11.16
C PHE A 358 15.40 -4.54 -11.14
N THR A 359 14.38 -5.16 -11.72
CA THR A 359 13.01 -4.65 -11.70
C THR A 359 12.03 -5.77 -11.44
N SER A 360 10.97 -5.46 -10.71
CA SER A 360 9.92 -6.42 -10.36
C SER A 360 8.56 -5.74 -10.27
N PHE A 361 7.53 -6.51 -10.60
CA PHE A 361 6.14 -6.13 -10.43
C PHE A 361 5.30 -7.36 -10.13
N TYR A 362 4.22 -7.19 -9.36
CA TYR A 362 3.28 -8.27 -9.09
C TYR A 362 1.96 -8.04 -9.82
N THR A 363 1.27 -9.12 -10.14
CA THR A 363 -0.02 -9.12 -10.81
C THR A 363 -1.12 -9.18 -9.76
N LEU A 364 -2.05 -8.22 -9.81
CA LEU A 364 -3.25 -8.24 -8.98
C LEU A 364 -4.44 -7.86 -9.86
N PRO A 365 -5.26 -8.84 -10.30
CA PRO A 365 -6.43 -8.53 -11.09
C PRO A 365 -7.52 -7.89 -10.23
N SER A 366 -8.39 -7.14 -10.90
CA SER A 366 -9.63 -6.63 -10.32
C SER A 366 -10.83 -7.17 -11.10
N THR A 367 -11.85 -7.64 -10.39
CA THR A 367 -13.14 -8.00 -10.98
C THR A 367 -13.88 -6.74 -11.42
N VAL A 368 -14.40 -6.72 -12.65
CA VAL A 368 -15.24 -5.65 -13.19
C VAL A 368 -16.70 -5.99 -12.95
N MET A 369 -17.38 -5.17 -12.17
CA MET A 369 -18.78 -5.39 -11.83
C MET A 369 -19.70 -4.86 -12.95
N HIS A 370 -20.75 -5.61 -13.28
CA HIS A 370 -21.86 -5.17 -14.14
C HIS A 370 -21.52 -4.76 -15.59
N HIS A 371 -20.36 -5.19 -16.13
CA HIS A 371 -19.99 -4.93 -17.52
C HIS A 371 -20.30 -6.15 -18.44
N PRO A 372 -20.90 -5.97 -19.63
CA PRO A 372 -21.36 -7.09 -20.47
C PRO A 372 -20.22 -7.91 -21.10
N THR A 373 -19.10 -7.26 -21.43
CA THR A 373 -17.98 -7.89 -22.16
C THR A 373 -16.79 -8.23 -21.26
N TYR A 374 -16.23 -7.25 -20.54
CA TYR A 374 -15.08 -7.43 -19.68
C TYR A 374 -15.47 -7.87 -18.27
N LYS A 375 -14.84 -8.93 -17.78
CA LYS A 375 -15.05 -9.47 -16.43
C LYS A 375 -13.94 -9.08 -15.46
N SER A 376 -12.76 -8.75 -15.96
CA SER A 376 -11.60 -8.41 -15.12
C SER A 376 -10.68 -7.40 -15.81
N ILE A 377 -9.94 -6.66 -14.99
CA ILE A 377 -8.78 -5.83 -15.37
C ILE A 377 -7.55 -6.51 -14.79
N LYS A 378 -6.55 -6.79 -15.63
CA LYS A 378 -5.26 -7.31 -15.17
C LYS A 378 -4.33 -6.14 -14.86
N ALA A 379 -4.06 -5.88 -13.59
CA ALA A 379 -3.20 -4.77 -13.18
C ALA A 379 -1.84 -5.27 -12.68
N ALA A 380 -0.78 -4.67 -13.21
CA ALA A 380 0.57 -4.84 -12.68
C ALA A 380 0.80 -3.77 -11.60
N TYR A 381 1.48 -4.12 -10.52
CA TYR A 381 1.90 -3.19 -9.47
C TYR A 381 3.43 -3.22 -9.36
N SER A 382 4.04 -2.06 -9.55
CA SER A 382 5.47 -1.84 -9.32
C SER A 382 5.85 -2.34 -7.93
N PHE A 383 6.86 -3.21 -7.85
CA PHE A 383 7.35 -3.74 -6.59
C PHE A 383 8.69 -3.09 -6.24
N TYR A 384 9.81 -3.76 -6.50
CA TYR A 384 11.15 -3.21 -6.27
C TYR A 384 11.92 -3.01 -7.57
N ASN A 385 12.51 -1.81 -7.73
CA ASN A 385 13.27 -1.41 -8.89
C ASN A 385 14.59 -0.77 -8.44
N VAL A 386 15.70 -1.37 -8.86
CA VAL A 386 17.06 -0.98 -8.47
C VAL A 386 17.79 -0.53 -9.74
N PRO A 387 18.01 0.77 -9.92
CA PRO A 387 18.84 1.29 -11.00
C PRO A 387 20.32 1.10 -10.69
N SER A 388 21.18 1.41 -11.65
CA SER A 388 22.63 1.50 -11.45
C SER A 388 23.19 2.67 -12.28
N PRO A 389 24.48 3.03 -12.12
CA PRO A 389 25.10 4.03 -12.97
C PRO A 389 25.03 3.71 -14.48
N ASP A 390 24.94 2.42 -14.84
CA ASP A 390 24.81 1.96 -16.23
C ASP A 390 23.34 1.88 -16.70
N VAL A 391 22.37 1.83 -15.78
CA VAL A 391 20.96 1.59 -16.07
C VAL A 391 20.09 2.64 -15.37
N ASP A 392 19.64 3.63 -16.15
CA ASP A 392 18.73 4.66 -15.67
C ASP A 392 17.37 4.07 -15.25
N LEU A 393 16.81 4.56 -14.15
CA LEU A 393 15.53 4.09 -13.61
C LEU A 393 14.37 4.25 -14.60
N ARG A 394 14.37 5.34 -15.40
CA ARG A 394 13.34 5.57 -16.42
C ARG A 394 13.39 4.48 -17.48
N ASP A 395 14.58 4.10 -17.94
CA ASP A 395 14.73 3.10 -19.00
C ASP A 395 14.38 1.70 -18.48
N LEU A 396 14.76 1.41 -17.23
CA LEU A 396 14.37 0.18 -16.54
C LEU A 396 12.84 0.05 -16.42
N MET A 397 12.17 1.12 -16.00
CA MET A 397 10.71 1.15 -15.89
C MET A 397 10.01 1.16 -17.25
N GLN A 398 10.60 1.80 -18.26
CA GLN A 398 10.09 1.78 -19.63
C GLN A 398 10.02 0.35 -20.18
N ASP A 399 11.03 -0.46 -19.90
CA ASP A 399 11.07 -1.87 -20.28
C ASP A 399 10.12 -2.73 -19.43
N ALA A 400 9.99 -2.45 -18.12
CA ALA A 400 8.98 -3.10 -17.28
C ALA A 400 7.55 -2.87 -17.80
N LEU A 401 7.23 -1.66 -18.29
CA LEU A 401 5.94 -1.36 -18.92
C LEU A 401 5.73 -2.15 -20.22
N ILE A 402 6.77 -2.30 -21.05
CA ILE A 402 6.71 -3.09 -22.29
C ILE A 402 6.45 -4.56 -21.95
N ILE A 403 7.19 -5.12 -20.99
CA ILE A 403 7.03 -6.48 -20.52
C ILE A 403 5.60 -6.71 -20.00
N ALA A 404 5.12 -5.85 -19.10
CA ALA A 404 3.78 -5.99 -18.53
C ALA A 404 2.71 -5.94 -19.63
N LYS A 405 2.84 -5.03 -20.60
CA LYS A 405 1.93 -4.95 -21.74
C LYS A 405 1.96 -6.22 -22.60
N ASN A 406 3.14 -6.79 -22.84
CA ASN A 406 3.30 -8.03 -23.60
C ASN A 406 2.76 -9.25 -22.85
N ALA A 407 2.62 -9.15 -21.53
CA ALA A 407 1.95 -10.13 -20.66
C ALA A 407 0.45 -9.81 -20.44
N ASP A 408 -0.16 -9.04 -21.35
CA ASP A 408 -1.58 -8.67 -21.39
C ASP A 408 -2.09 -7.90 -20.16
N HIS A 409 -1.22 -7.16 -19.48
CA HIS A 409 -1.66 -6.23 -18.44
C HIS A 409 -2.36 -5.02 -19.06
N ASP A 410 -3.44 -4.57 -18.41
CA ASP A 410 -4.25 -3.45 -18.86
C ASP A 410 -3.77 -2.11 -18.28
N VAL A 411 -3.21 -2.14 -17.07
CA VAL A 411 -2.71 -0.97 -16.34
C VAL A 411 -1.49 -1.34 -15.52
N PHE A 412 -0.56 -0.40 -15.39
CA PHE A 412 0.60 -0.51 -14.50
C PHE A 412 0.49 0.53 -13.40
N ASN A 413 0.50 0.10 -12.15
CA ASN A 413 0.32 0.92 -10.97
C ASN A 413 1.65 1.11 -10.25
N ALA A 414 1.89 2.29 -9.72
CA ALA A 414 3.06 2.59 -8.88
C ALA A 414 2.66 3.55 -7.76
N LEU A 415 3.40 3.52 -6.66
CA LEU A 415 3.35 4.56 -5.64
C LEU A 415 4.48 5.57 -5.91
N ASP A 416 4.33 6.81 -5.45
CA ASP A 416 5.38 7.85 -5.51
C ASP A 416 6.47 7.72 -4.42
N LEU A 417 6.64 6.51 -3.90
CA LEU A 417 7.69 6.16 -2.96
C LEU A 417 9.07 5.96 -3.63
N MET A 418 10.12 5.86 -2.83
CA MET A 418 11.51 5.73 -3.28
C MET A 418 11.87 6.84 -4.29
N GLU A 419 12.48 6.48 -5.41
CA GLU A 419 12.86 7.41 -6.46
C GLU A 419 11.87 7.41 -7.63
N ASN A 420 10.65 6.88 -7.43
CA ASN A 420 9.70 6.66 -8.52
C ASN A 420 9.30 7.96 -9.24
N GLN A 421 9.31 9.09 -8.53
CA GLN A 421 9.04 10.42 -9.09
C GLN A 421 9.92 10.74 -10.31
N LYS A 422 11.13 10.17 -10.42
CA LYS A 422 12.04 10.36 -11.57
C LYS A 422 11.46 9.85 -12.90
N PHE A 423 10.58 8.86 -12.87
CA PHE A 423 10.01 8.25 -14.09
C PHE A 423 8.51 8.49 -14.27
N LEU A 424 7.74 8.77 -13.22
CA LEU A 424 6.27 8.77 -13.28
C LEU A 424 5.73 9.68 -14.39
N GLU A 425 6.04 10.97 -14.36
CA GLU A 425 5.54 11.92 -15.37
C GLU A 425 6.10 11.64 -16.77
N ASN A 426 7.40 11.38 -16.84
CA ASN A 426 8.13 11.08 -18.08
C ASN A 426 7.57 9.86 -18.82
N LEU A 427 7.18 8.83 -18.05
CA LEU A 427 6.57 7.62 -18.58
C LEU A 427 5.05 7.70 -18.65
N LYS A 428 4.45 8.89 -18.46
CA LYS A 428 3.02 9.17 -18.62
C LYS A 428 2.13 8.45 -17.61
N PHE A 429 2.63 8.22 -16.39
CA PHE A 429 1.77 7.85 -15.28
C PHE A 429 0.87 9.05 -14.93
N GLY A 430 -0.42 8.79 -14.74
CA GLY A 430 -1.38 9.76 -14.22
C GLY A 430 -1.54 9.59 -12.72
N LYS A 431 -1.74 10.70 -11.99
CA LYS A 431 -2.02 10.67 -10.56
C LYS A 431 -3.38 10.02 -10.31
N GLY A 432 -3.41 8.98 -9.48
CA GLY A 432 -4.63 8.39 -8.96
C GLY A 432 -5.28 9.27 -7.89
N ASP A 433 -6.50 8.94 -7.50
CA ASP A 433 -7.24 9.53 -6.39
C ASP A 433 -6.86 8.93 -5.03
N GLY A 434 -6.45 7.66 -5.01
CA GLY A 434 -6.06 6.95 -3.81
C GLY A 434 -4.68 7.34 -3.27
N SER A 435 -4.60 7.52 -1.95
CA SER A 435 -3.36 7.53 -1.19
C SER A 435 -3.23 6.27 -0.33
N LEU A 436 -2.02 5.94 0.05
CA LEU A 436 -1.66 4.87 0.96
C LEU A 436 -0.87 5.46 2.12
N GLN A 437 -1.41 5.31 3.31
CA GLN A 437 -0.81 5.79 4.56
C GLN A 437 -0.03 4.65 5.22
N TYR A 438 1.17 4.93 5.70
CA TYR A 438 2.02 3.99 6.45
C TYR A 438 1.89 4.25 7.95
N TYR A 439 1.85 3.18 8.72
CA TYR A 439 1.70 3.22 10.16
C TYR A 439 2.65 2.26 10.85
N LEU A 440 3.07 2.63 12.05
CA LEU A 440 3.81 1.78 12.96
C LEU A 440 2.98 1.55 14.23
N TYR A 441 2.91 0.30 14.67
CA TYR A 441 2.34 -0.08 15.95
C TYR A 441 3.46 -0.26 16.98
N ASN A 442 3.29 0.33 18.16
CA ASN A 442 4.26 0.34 19.26
C ASN A 442 5.64 0.90 18.89
N TRP A 443 5.68 1.84 17.95
CA TRP A 443 6.88 2.56 17.59
C TRP A 443 6.51 3.98 17.18
N LYS A 444 7.25 4.97 17.70
CA LYS A 444 7.13 6.36 17.29
C LYS A 444 8.37 6.75 16.52
N CYS A 445 8.21 7.52 15.45
CA CYS A 445 9.32 8.12 14.72
C CYS A 445 8.88 9.44 14.07
N PRO A 446 9.83 10.29 13.66
CA PRO A 446 9.52 11.47 12.86
C PRO A 446 8.79 11.10 11.56
N SER A 447 8.07 12.06 10.99
CA SER A 447 7.39 11.86 9.70
C SER A 447 8.40 11.64 8.57
N ILE A 448 8.03 10.75 7.64
CA ILE A 448 8.86 10.28 6.54
C ILE A 448 8.21 10.74 5.23
N THR A 449 8.98 11.44 4.41
CA THR A 449 8.50 11.85 3.08
C THR A 449 8.41 10.65 2.14
N PRO A 450 7.55 10.68 1.10
CA PRO A 450 7.40 9.57 0.17
C PRO A 450 8.73 9.05 -0.39
N GLU A 451 9.67 9.95 -0.70
CA GLU A 451 10.96 9.63 -1.31
C GLU A 451 11.92 8.91 -0.36
N LYS A 452 11.61 8.94 0.94
CA LYS A 452 12.34 8.23 2.01
C LYS A 452 11.64 6.95 2.46
N ILE A 453 10.51 6.57 1.83
CA ILE A 453 9.85 5.29 2.03
C ILE A 453 10.34 4.31 0.95
N GLY A 454 11.02 3.26 1.39
CA GLY A 454 11.49 2.11 0.59
C GLY A 454 10.70 0.82 0.86
N LEU A 455 9.59 0.89 1.57
CA LEU A 455 8.72 -0.26 1.81
C LEU A 455 7.57 -0.27 0.81
N VAL A 456 7.49 -1.34 0.01
CA VAL A 456 6.24 -1.76 -0.62
C VAL A 456 5.70 -2.89 0.24
N LEU A 457 4.49 -2.72 0.78
CA LEU A 457 3.85 -3.75 1.60
C LEU A 457 3.79 -5.07 0.81
N GLN A 458 4.12 -6.19 1.45
CA GLN A 458 4.42 -7.48 0.83
C GLN A 458 3.19 -8.39 0.70
#